data_AF-A0A699SBA4-F1
#
_entry.id   AF-A0A699SBA4-F1
#
_cell.length_a   1.000
_cell.length_b   1.000
_cell.length_c   1.000
_cell.angle_alpha   90.00
_cell.angle_beta   90.00
_cell.angle_gamma   90.00
#
_symmetry.space_group_name_H-M   'P 1'
#
loop_
_entity.id
_entity.type
_entity.pdbx_description
1 polymer ?
#
loop_
_entity_poly.entity_id
_entity_poly.type
_entity_poly.pdbx_seq_one_letter_code
_entity_poly.pdbx_strand_id
1 'polypeptide(L)'
;MPFGLTNAPVVFIDLMNRMCKPYLVKFVIVFIDDILIYSKDEKEHEEHLKTILELLKKEELYAKFSKHEFWIPKVQFLDHVIDSQGIHMDPAKIESVKDWASPKS
;
A
#
# COMPACT_ATOMS: atom_id res chain seq x y z
N MET A 1 -0.19 1.75 19.93
CA MET A 1 1.14 2.38 19.94
C MET A 1 0.93 3.90 19.91
N PRO A 2 1.58 4.69 20.79
CA PRO A 2 1.39 6.14 20.83
C PRO A 2 2.04 6.82 19.61
N PHE A 3 1.41 7.89 19.12
CA PHE A 3 1.97 8.72 18.06
C PHE A 3 3.25 9.44 18.54
N GLY A 4 4.18 9.69 17.61
CA GLY A 4 5.42 10.43 17.89
C GLY A 4 6.61 9.58 18.34
N LEU A 5 6.45 8.26 18.48
CA LEU A 5 7.57 7.36 18.76
C LEU A 5 8.39 7.08 17.49
N THR A 6 9.70 7.36 17.51
CA THR A 6 10.57 7.21 16.33
C THR A 6 10.59 5.79 15.75
N ASN A 7 10.45 4.77 16.61
CA ASN A 7 10.48 3.37 16.19
C ASN A 7 9.10 2.82 15.81
N ALA A 8 8.03 3.62 15.95
CA ALA A 8 6.68 3.18 15.67
C ALA A 8 6.50 2.61 14.24
N PRO A 9 6.99 3.28 13.19
CA PRO A 9 6.85 2.77 11.82
C PRO A 9 7.60 1.45 11.63
N VAL A 10 8.81 1.32 12.19
CA VAL A 10 9.64 0.13 12.03
C VAL A 10 8.98 -1.10 12.66
N VAL A 11 8.44 -0.94 13.87
CA VAL A 11 7.74 -2.02 14.58
C VAL A 11 6.46 -2.41 13.83
N PHE A 12 5.74 -1.43 13.27
CA PHE A 12 4.53 -1.72 12.50
C PHE A 12 4.84 -2.43 11.18
N ILE A 13 5.91 -2.02 10.47
CA ILE A 13 6.39 -2.71 9.27
C ILE A 13 6.79 -4.15 9.59
N ASP A 14 7.52 -4.41 10.68
CA ASP A 14 7.89 -5.78 11.09
C ASP A 14 6.66 -6.65 11.33
N LEU A 15 5.68 -6.12 12.07
CA LEU A 15 4.41 -6.80 12.30
C LEU A 15 3.75 -7.15 10.96
N MET A 16 3.49 -6.14 10.12
CA MET A 16 2.84 -6.33 8.83
C MET A 16 3.59 -7.34 7.94
N ASN A 17 4.92 -7.27 7.89
CA ASN A 17 5.73 -8.19 7.13
C ASN A 17 5.60 -9.63 7.63
N ARG A 18 5.52 -9.84 8.95
CA ARG A 18 5.38 -11.18 9.53
C ARG A 18 4.00 -11.78 9.26
N MET A 19 2.94 -10.99 9.36
CA MET A 19 1.57 -11.48 9.15
C MET A 19 1.27 -11.70 7.67
N CYS A 20 1.71 -10.77 6.81
CA CYS A 20 1.51 -10.86 5.37
C CYS A 20 2.55 -11.73 4.66
N LYS A 21 3.59 -12.24 5.36
CA LYS A 21 4.69 -13.03 4.78
C LYS A 21 4.27 -14.08 3.74
N PRO A 22 3.17 -14.86 3.92
CA PRO A 22 2.74 -15.85 2.93
C PRO A 22 2.25 -15.24 1.60
N TYR A 23 1.86 -13.97 1.61
CA TYR A 23 1.16 -13.24 0.55
C TYR A 23 1.99 -12.09 -0.06
N LEU A 24 3.04 -11.64 0.65
CA LEU A 24 3.98 -10.64 0.16
C LEU A 24 4.56 -11.05 -1.19
N VAL A 25 4.66 -10.09 -2.10
CA VAL A 25 5.24 -10.26 -3.46
C VAL A 25 4.43 -11.22 -4.36
N LYS A 26 3.35 -11.84 -3.86
CA LYS A 26 2.42 -12.65 -4.67
C LYS A 26 1.23 -11.82 -5.16
N PHE A 27 0.53 -11.20 -4.22
CA PHE A 27 -0.65 -10.36 -4.49
C PHE A 27 -0.80 -9.20 -3.48
N VAL A 28 0.14 -9.06 -2.53
CA VAL A 28 0.16 -7.99 -1.54
C VAL A 28 1.50 -7.26 -1.53
N ILE A 29 1.44 -5.93 -1.46
CA ILE A 29 2.55 -5.05 -1.09
C ILE A 29 2.13 -4.30 0.17
N VAL A 30 3.02 -4.23 1.16
CA VAL A 30 2.77 -3.47 2.39
C VAL A 30 3.83 -2.40 2.55
N PHE A 31 3.43 -1.20 2.93
CA PHE A 31 4.31 -0.10 3.27
C PHE A 31 3.75 0.69 4.45
N ILE A 32 4.42 0.61 5.60
CA ILE A 32 3.96 1.20 6.87
C ILE A 32 2.48 0.80 7.11
N ASP A 33 1.55 1.74 6.99
CA ASP A 33 0.12 1.58 7.21
C ASP A 33 -0.70 1.29 5.94
N ASP A 34 -0.09 1.39 4.77
CA ASP A 34 -0.76 1.16 3.49
C ASP A 34 -0.57 -0.27 2.99
N ILE A 35 -1.67 -0.90 2.57
CA ILE A 35 -1.70 -2.24 1.99
C ILE A 35 -2.26 -2.15 0.58
N LEU A 36 -1.45 -2.54 -0.40
CA LEU A 36 -1.90 -2.71 -1.77
C LEU A 36 -2.17 -4.19 -2.04
N ILE A 37 -3.36 -4.48 -2.55
CA ILE A 37 -3.77 -5.80 -3.02
C ILE A 37 -3.96 -5.72 -4.53
N TYR A 38 -3.32 -6.60 -5.29
CA TYR A 38 -3.42 -6.63 -6.75
C TYR A 38 -3.71 -8.05 -7.23
N SER A 39 -4.43 -8.19 -8.33
CA SER A 39 -4.91 -9.48 -8.84
C SER A 39 -5.14 -9.41 -10.35
N LYS A 40 -5.21 -10.55 -11.03
CA LYS A 40 -5.35 -10.57 -12.50
C LYS A 40 -6.78 -10.36 -12.97
N ASP A 41 -7.74 -10.86 -12.19
CA ASP A 41 -9.16 -10.75 -12.47
C ASP A 41 -9.95 -10.50 -11.17
N GLU A 42 -11.21 -10.10 -11.33
CA GLU A 42 -12.08 -9.71 -10.22
C GLU A 42 -12.35 -10.86 -9.24
N LYS A 43 -12.38 -12.10 -9.72
CA LYS A 43 -12.66 -13.26 -8.89
C LYS A 43 -11.47 -13.60 -8.00
N GLU A 44 -10.26 -13.64 -8.58
CA GLU A 44 -9.02 -13.71 -7.79
C GLU A 44 -8.93 -12.54 -6.80
N HIS A 45 -9.35 -11.34 -7.20
CA HIS A 45 -9.29 -10.16 -6.35
C HIS A 45 -10.21 -10.25 -5.13
N GLU A 46 -11.43 -10.78 -5.30
CA GLU A 46 -12.35 -11.04 -4.19
C GLU A 46 -11.75 -12.02 -3.18
N GLU A 47 -11.15 -13.12 -3.67
CA GLU A 47 -10.51 -14.14 -2.83
C GLU A 47 -9.30 -13.57 -2.07
N HIS A 48 -8.47 -12.77 -2.75
CA HIS A 48 -7.32 -12.10 -2.13
C HIS A 48 -7.74 -11.06 -1.08
N LEU A 49 -8.75 -10.23 -1.38
CA LEU A 49 -9.25 -9.26 -0.42
C LEU A 49 -9.82 -9.94 0.81
N LYS A 50 -10.65 -10.98 0.63
CA LYS A 50 -11.22 -11.74 1.74
C LYS A 50 -10.11 -12.33 2.62
N THR A 51 -9.09 -12.92 2.02
CA THR A 51 -7.94 -13.48 2.74
C THR A 51 -7.23 -12.43 3.61
N ILE A 52 -7.00 -11.22 3.08
CA ILE A 52 -6.32 -10.16 3.82
C ILE A 52 -7.22 -9.56 4.90
N LEU A 53 -8.51 -9.36 4.64
CA LEU A 53 -9.46 -8.89 5.65
C LEU A 53 -9.61 -9.89 6.81
N GLU A 54 -9.63 -11.20 6.52
CA GLU A 54 -9.65 -12.25 7.54
C GLU A 54 -8.35 -12.27 8.36
N LEU A 55 -7.20 -12.09 7.72
CA LEU A 55 -5.91 -11.97 8.39
C LEU A 55 -5.86 -10.75 9.32
N LEU A 56 -6.28 -9.58 8.84
CA LEU A 56 -6.34 -8.35 9.64
C LEU A 56 -7.25 -8.54 10.86
N LYS A 57 -8.42 -9.17 10.66
CA LYS A 57 -9.36 -9.47 11.74
C LYS A 57 -8.77 -10.41 12.79
N LYS A 58 -8.04 -11.46 12.35
CA LYS A 58 -7.41 -12.44 13.25
C LYS A 58 -6.37 -11.78 14.18
N GLU A 59 -5.67 -10.79 13.65
CA GLU A 59 -4.57 -10.10 14.31
C GLU A 59 -5.00 -8.78 14.95
N GLU A 60 -6.32 -8.57 15.06
CA GLU A 60 -6.95 -7.41 15.69
C GLU A 60 -6.50 -6.05 15.12
N LEU A 61 -6.19 -6.04 13.82
CA LEU A 61 -5.90 -4.83 13.05
C LEU A 61 -7.15 -4.33 12.34
N TYR A 62 -7.38 -3.03 12.45
CA TYR A 62 -8.60 -2.39 11.92
C TYR A 62 -8.27 -1.41 10.81
N ALA A 63 -8.83 -1.66 9.64
CA ALA A 63 -8.78 -0.75 8.51
C ALA A 63 -9.83 0.35 8.65
N LYS A 64 -9.44 1.61 8.43
CA LYS A 64 -10.38 2.73 8.36
C LYS A 64 -11.04 2.77 6.98
N PHE A 65 -12.28 2.29 6.88
CA PHE A 65 -13.00 2.15 5.60
C PHE A 65 -12.99 3.42 4.74
N SER A 66 -13.15 4.61 5.34
CA SER A 66 -13.16 5.89 4.60
C SER A 66 -11.84 6.31 3.96
N LYS A 67 -10.75 5.57 4.20
CA LYS A 67 -9.44 5.79 3.56
C LYS A 67 -9.09 4.74 2.51
N HIS A 68 -9.94 3.74 2.30
CA HIS A 68 -9.65 2.64 1.39
C HIS A 68 -10.45 2.79 0.10
N GLU A 69 -9.80 2.48 -1.01
CA GLU A 69 -10.42 2.38 -2.32
C GLU A 69 -10.44 0.91 -2.73
N PHE A 70 -11.59 0.44 -3.24
CA PHE A 70 -11.78 -0.95 -3.64
C PHE A 70 -12.19 -1.00 -5.11
N TRP A 71 -11.71 -2.03 -5.79
CA TRP A 71 -12.10 -2.46 -7.14
C TRP A 71 -11.83 -1.39 -8.20
N ILE A 72 -10.69 -0.71 -8.06
CA ILE A 72 -10.26 0.33 -8.98
C ILE A 72 -9.28 -0.26 -10.01
N PRO A 73 -9.45 0.06 -11.31
CA PRO A 73 -8.56 -0.43 -12.37
C PRO A 73 -7.18 0.25 -12.37
N LYS A 74 -7.08 1.38 -11.64
CA LYS A 74 -5.88 2.18 -11.48
C LYS A 74 -5.86 2.72 -10.06
N VAL A 75 -4.74 2.55 -9.36
CA VAL A 75 -4.54 3.00 -7.98
C VAL A 75 -3.26 3.82 -7.86
N GLN A 76 -3.31 4.88 -7.06
CA GLN A 76 -2.12 5.61 -6.66
C GLN A 76 -1.58 5.02 -5.36
N PHE A 77 -0.32 4.58 -5.37
CA PHE A 77 0.33 3.96 -4.23
C PHE A 77 1.80 4.40 -4.16
N LEU A 78 2.20 5.03 -3.05
CA LEU A 78 3.57 5.54 -2.81
C LEU A 78 4.13 6.38 -3.97
N ASP A 79 3.36 7.35 -4.46
CA ASP A 79 3.71 8.21 -5.61
C ASP A 79 3.91 7.46 -6.94
N HIS A 80 3.41 6.22 -7.02
CA HIS A 80 3.33 5.46 -8.26
C HIS A 80 1.86 5.28 -8.63
N VAL A 81 1.62 5.24 -9.93
CA VAL A 81 0.34 4.83 -10.50
C VAL A 81 0.47 3.39 -10.94
N ILE A 82 -0.40 2.53 -10.43
CA ILE A 82 -0.41 1.10 -10.74
C ILE A 82 -1.69 0.80 -11.51
N ASP A 83 -1.55 0.21 -12.69
CA ASP A 83 -2.65 -0.21 -13.55
C ASP A 83 -2.35 -1.56 -14.23
N SER A 84 -3.24 -1.98 -15.13
CA SER A 84 -3.09 -3.24 -15.86
C SER A 84 -1.87 -3.30 -16.80
N GLN A 85 -1.27 -2.17 -17.15
CA GLN A 85 -0.07 -2.08 -17.99
C GLN A 85 1.22 -2.09 -17.16
N GLY A 86 1.13 -1.88 -15.86
CA GLY A 86 2.25 -1.96 -14.94
C GLY A 86 2.32 -0.77 -13.97
N ILE A 87 3.55 -0.43 -13.59
CA ILE A 87 3.86 0.63 -12.63
C ILE A 87 4.38 1.84 -13.39
N HIS A 88 3.73 2.98 -13.19
CA HIS A 88 4.08 4.27 -13.79
C HIS A 88 4.41 5.27 -12.69
N MET A 89 5.28 6.24 -12.97
CA MET A 89 5.48 7.37 -12.05
C MET A 89 4.26 8.29 -12.05
N ASP A 90 3.88 8.80 -10.88
CA ASP A 90 2.87 9.85 -10.78
C ASP A 90 3.33 11.12 -11.52
N PRO A 91 2.57 11.60 -12.53
CA PRO A 91 2.86 12.84 -13.24
C PRO A 91 3.10 14.05 -12.32
N ALA A 92 2.37 14.15 -11.20
CA ALA A 92 2.49 15.27 -10.26
C ALA A 92 3.88 15.34 -9.61
N LYS A 93 4.49 14.18 -9.34
CA LYS A 93 5.85 14.11 -8.78
C LYS A 93 6.90 14.45 -9.83
N ILE A 94 6.68 14.05 -11.08
CA ILE A 94 7.57 14.42 -12.20
C ILE A 94 7.59 15.94 -12.38
N GLU A 95 6.43 16.59 -12.32
CA GLU A 95 6.32 18.06 -12.39
C GLU A 95 7.04 18.74 -11.22
N SER A 96 6.82 18.25 -9.99
CA SER A 96 7.47 18.78 -8.79
C SER A 96 9.01 18.75 -8.86
N VAL A 97 9.59 17.72 -9.49
CA VAL A 97 11.05 17.63 -9.70
C VAL A 97 11.51 18.53 -10.85
N LYS A 98 10.72 18.66 -11.93
CA LYS A 98 11.03 19.55 -13.06
C LYS A 98 11.05 21.01 -12.65
N ASP A 99 10.13 21.40 -11.78
CA ASP A 99 9.99 22.78 -11.30
C ASP A 99 10.92 23.09 -10.11
N TRP A 100 11.75 22.13 -9.70
CA TRP A 100 12.63 22.27 -8.55
C TRP A 100 13.73 23.30 -8.84
N ALA A 101 13.68 24.44 -8.15
CA ALA A 101 14.69 25.48 -8.25
C ALA A 101 16.06 24.97 -7.81
N SER A 102 17.12 25.28 -8.57
CA SER A 102 18.48 24.88 -8.21
C SER A 102 18.85 25.40 -6.81
N PRO A 103 19.37 24.53 -5.92
CA PRO A 103 19.73 24.94 -4.58
C PRO A 103 20.80 26.03 -4.64
N LYS A 104 20.59 27.11 -3.88
CA LYS A 104 21.52 28.22 -3.75
C LYS A 104 22.41 27.97 -2.53
N SER A 105 23.72 28.18 -2.69
CA SER A 105 24.72 28.09 -1.62
C SER A 105 24.54 29.16 -0.54
#